data_AF-A0A3B0SR74-F1
#
_entry.id   AF-A0A3B0SR74-F1
#
_cell.length_a   1.000
_cell.length_b   1.000
_cell.length_c   1.000
_cell.angle_alpha   90.00
_cell.angle_beta   90.00
_cell.angle_gamma   90.00
#
_symmetry.space_group_name_H-M   'P 1'
#
loop_
_entity.id
_entity.type
_entity.pdbx_description
1 polymer ?
#
loop_
_entity_poly.entity_id
_entity_poly.type
_entity_poly.pdbx_seq_one_letter_code
_entity_poly.pdbx_strand_id
1 'polypeptide(L)'
;MDAQNRTARYWSRPVLQSVIPIVEESLHVRTSPDAVASVASWMAYEEFGFPGGGVVEGLSLDTDPDHLMDLTMFETTLNFAFSDFDSGTKFAVVRNGRVYSDTEGMVICIQEAITRGVPILDGEYLATVERSDLETIFAGNIEMPMLDERVEILNEVGAALVERYDGRFHRFVMDCAPAMYAGGDGILERLVTEFPRFNDVSDYHGHEVQIHKLGQLGLWMLHRALHGTGAWKLDDLTDMTAFADYIVPVGLNLMGILEYTDDLAGRIDGGEMIERDSDAEIEIRAHTLYATALLTDALNAIRPSDRQLLIPEIDYRIWKTYHATFKPHHLTRTVMY
;
A
#
# COMPACT_ATOMS: atom_id res chain seq x y z
N MET A 1 13.17 16.53 -34.66
CA MET A 1 12.75 17.43 -33.56
C MET A 1 12.63 16.50 -32.36
N ASP A 2 13.63 16.57 -31.48
CA ASP A 2 14.14 15.45 -30.68
C ASP A 2 13.12 14.80 -29.74
N ALA A 3 13.04 13.47 -29.83
CA ALA A 3 12.35 12.57 -28.90
C ALA A 3 13.32 12.02 -27.84
N GLN A 4 14.22 12.87 -27.34
CA GLN A 4 15.12 12.54 -26.22
C GLN A 4 14.60 13.19 -24.94
N ASN A 5 14.28 12.34 -23.95
CA ASN A 5 14.06 12.63 -22.54
C ASN A 5 13.01 13.69 -22.19
N ARG A 6 11.74 13.29 -22.24
CA ARG A 6 10.81 13.68 -21.16
C ARG A 6 10.65 12.48 -20.25
N THR A 7 11.63 12.28 -19.36
CA THR A 7 11.45 11.37 -18.22
C THR A 7 10.19 11.82 -17.48
N ALA A 8 9.26 10.89 -17.26
CA ALA A 8 8.01 11.22 -16.58
C ALA A 8 8.28 11.86 -15.21
N ARG A 9 7.42 12.82 -14.81
CA ARG A 9 7.62 13.65 -13.61
C ARG A 9 7.87 12.80 -12.35
N TYR A 10 7.20 11.65 -12.22
CA TYR A 10 7.33 10.76 -11.06
C TYR A 10 8.76 10.28 -10.80
N TRP A 11 9.62 10.14 -11.82
CA TRP A 11 11.02 9.75 -11.62
C TRP A 11 11.86 10.79 -10.86
N SER A 12 11.38 12.03 -10.77
CA SER A 12 12.02 13.10 -9.98
C SER A 12 11.46 13.20 -8.56
N ARG A 13 10.50 12.36 -8.19
CA ARG A 13 9.84 12.40 -6.88
C ARG A 13 10.61 11.58 -5.85
N PRO A 14 10.55 11.97 -4.55
CA PRO A 14 11.40 11.39 -3.50
C PRO A 14 11.43 9.85 -3.48
N VAL A 15 10.26 9.19 -3.52
CA VAL A 15 10.17 7.73 -3.50
C VAL A 15 10.96 7.09 -4.65
N LEU A 16 10.70 7.45 -5.92
CA LEU A 16 11.43 6.85 -7.04
C LEU A 16 12.89 7.29 -7.12
N GLN A 17 13.22 8.52 -6.74
CA GLN A 17 14.62 8.96 -6.67
C GLN A 17 15.41 8.13 -5.65
N SER A 18 14.81 7.84 -4.50
CA SER A 18 15.48 7.13 -3.41
C SER A 18 15.87 5.69 -3.76
N VAL A 19 15.15 5.02 -4.68
CA VAL A 19 15.42 3.62 -5.03
C VAL A 19 16.44 3.45 -6.17
N ILE A 20 16.81 4.51 -6.88
CA ILE A 20 17.74 4.42 -8.03
C ILE A 20 19.11 3.87 -7.61
N PRO A 21 19.77 4.37 -6.54
CA PRO A 21 21.07 3.84 -6.11
C PRO A 21 20.99 2.36 -5.70
N ILE A 22 19.86 1.95 -5.11
CA ILE A 22 19.63 0.57 -4.65
C ILE A 22 19.63 -0.33 -5.87
N VAL A 23 18.82 0.00 -6.89
CA VAL A 23 18.72 -0.78 -8.13
C VAL A 23 20.07 -0.89 -8.87
N GLU A 24 20.92 0.13 -8.78
CA GLU A 24 22.26 0.14 -9.38
C GLU A 24 23.26 -0.75 -8.60
N GLU A 25 23.09 -0.85 -7.29
CA GLU A 25 24.00 -1.57 -6.36
C GLU A 25 23.49 -2.97 -5.98
N SER A 26 22.24 -3.33 -6.31
CA SER A 26 21.57 -4.58 -5.94
C SER A 26 22.35 -5.84 -6.29
N LEU A 27 22.36 -6.78 -5.34
CA LEU A 27 23.04 -8.07 -5.47
C LEU A 27 22.07 -9.25 -5.60
N HIS A 28 20.90 -9.16 -4.98
CA HIS A 28 19.92 -10.23 -4.87
C HIS A 28 18.79 -10.16 -5.90
N VAL A 29 18.42 -8.95 -6.33
CA VAL A 29 17.31 -8.69 -7.26
C VAL A 29 17.81 -7.92 -8.48
N ARG A 30 17.22 -8.22 -9.65
CA ARG A 30 17.46 -7.48 -10.89
C ARG A 30 16.15 -7.21 -11.61
N THR A 31 16.05 -6.04 -12.24
CA THR A 31 14.95 -5.73 -13.16
C THR A 31 15.41 -5.96 -14.59
N SER A 32 14.67 -6.75 -15.38
CA SER A 32 14.98 -7.06 -16.79
C SER A 32 14.28 -6.09 -17.75
N PRO A 33 15.01 -5.16 -18.41
CA PRO A 33 14.40 -4.21 -19.36
C PRO A 33 13.80 -4.90 -20.59
N ASP A 34 14.40 -6.02 -21.02
CA ASP A 34 13.89 -6.82 -22.14
C ASP A 34 12.54 -7.47 -21.79
N ALA A 35 12.40 -7.98 -20.56
CA ALA A 35 11.12 -8.49 -20.08
C ALA A 35 10.08 -7.37 -19.94
N VAL A 36 10.46 -6.18 -19.47
CA VAL A 36 9.58 -4.99 -19.45
C VAL A 36 9.06 -4.69 -20.86
N ALA A 37 9.95 -4.63 -21.86
CA ALA A 37 9.55 -4.38 -23.26
C ALA A 37 8.64 -5.50 -23.80
N SER A 38 8.97 -6.76 -23.50
CA SER A 38 8.16 -7.91 -23.91
C SER A 38 6.76 -7.87 -23.29
N VAL A 39 6.65 -7.54 -22.00
CA VAL A 39 5.37 -7.42 -21.28
C VAL A 39 4.55 -6.26 -21.82
N ALA A 40 5.19 -5.10 -22.02
CA ALA A 40 4.53 -3.92 -22.57
C ALA A 40 3.92 -4.18 -23.96
N SER A 41 4.55 -5.03 -24.78
CA SER A 41 4.09 -5.34 -26.14
C SER A 41 2.69 -5.98 -26.22
N TRP A 42 2.20 -6.58 -25.14
CA TRP A 42 0.85 -7.12 -25.06
C TRP A 42 -0.01 -6.41 -24.01
N MET A 43 0.55 -6.09 -22.84
CA MET A 43 -0.20 -5.47 -21.75
C MET A 43 -0.69 -4.06 -22.10
N ALA A 44 0.00 -3.35 -23.00
CA ALA A 44 -0.44 -2.02 -23.47
C ALA A 44 -1.81 -2.04 -24.14
N TYR A 45 -2.25 -3.20 -24.65
CA TYR A 45 -3.52 -3.38 -25.35
C TYR A 45 -4.63 -3.91 -24.43
N GLU A 46 -4.35 -4.16 -23.16
CA GLU A 46 -5.37 -4.54 -22.19
C GLU A 46 -6.27 -3.35 -21.81
N GLU A 47 -7.48 -3.69 -21.37
CA GLU A 47 -8.37 -2.77 -20.69
C GLU A 47 -7.95 -2.65 -19.23
N PHE A 48 -7.67 -1.43 -18.80
CA PHE A 48 -7.44 -1.09 -17.40
C PHE A 48 -8.72 -0.47 -16.87
N GLY A 49 -9.40 -1.20 -15.99
CA GLY A 49 -10.54 -0.65 -15.27
C GLY A 49 -10.06 0.14 -14.07
N PHE A 50 -10.62 1.33 -13.86
CA PHE A 50 -10.49 1.99 -12.57
C PHE A 50 -11.18 1.10 -11.52
N PRO A 51 -10.50 0.68 -10.45
CA PRO A 51 -11.13 -0.21 -9.47
C PRO A 51 -12.38 0.44 -8.87
N GLY A 52 -13.52 -0.25 -8.89
CA GLY A 52 -14.77 0.21 -8.27
C GLY A 52 -14.65 0.40 -6.76
N GLY A 53 -15.27 1.44 -6.19
CA GLY A 53 -15.04 1.88 -4.80
C GLY A 53 -15.38 0.83 -3.73
N GLY A 54 -14.43 0.60 -2.82
CA GLY A 54 -14.52 -0.32 -1.68
C GLY A 54 -13.65 -1.58 -1.83
N VAL A 55 -12.96 -1.99 -0.76
CA VAL A 55 -12.26 -3.30 -0.70
C VAL A 55 -13.27 -4.45 -0.72
N VAL A 56 -14.50 -4.22 -0.25
CA VAL A 56 -15.60 -5.17 -0.36
C VAL A 56 -16.79 -4.47 -1.02
N GLU A 57 -17.15 -4.92 -2.22
CA GLU A 57 -18.32 -4.43 -2.94
C GLU A 57 -19.59 -4.55 -2.07
N GLY A 58 -20.30 -3.43 -1.89
CA GLY A 58 -21.64 -3.39 -1.29
C GLY A 58 -21.70 -3.16 0.23
N LEU A 59 -20.59 -2.86 0.90
CA LEU A 59 -20.58 -2.72 2.36
C LEU A 59 -20.56 -1.28 2.92
N SER A 60 -20.45 -0.24 2.10
CA SER A 60 -20.68 1.14 2.57
C SER A 60 -21.74 1.83 1.73
N LEU A 61 -22.90 2.10 2.35
CA LEU A 61 -23.91 3.03 1.87
C LEU A 61 -23.67 4.46 2.40
N ASP A 62 -22.55 4.67 3.10
CA ASP A 62 -22.25 5.96 3.68
C ASP A 62 -21.77 6.93 2.60
N THR A 63 -22.35 8.11 2.62
CA THR A 63 -22.06 9.19 1.67
C THR A 63 -21.47 10.41 2.36
N ASP A 64 -21.30 10.38 3.69
CA ASP A 64 -20.67 11.46 4.44
C ASP A 64 -19.15 11.49 4.15
N PRO A 65 -18.64 12.54 3.48
CA PRO A 65 -17.22 12.63 3.13
C PRO A 65 -16.28 12.54 4.33
N ASP A 66 -16.65 13.15 5.46
CA ASP A 66 -15.79 13.22 6.64
C ASP A 66 -15.63 11.81 7.25
N HIS A 67 -16.74 11.09 7.36
CA HIS A 67 -16.72 9.70 7.84
C HIS A 67 -15.96 8.78 6.88
N LEU A 68 -16.09 8.96 5.57
CA LEU A 68 -15.31 8.20 4.57
C LEU A 68 -13.81 8.46 4.68
N MET A 69 -13.39 9.70 4.95
CA MET A 69 -11.98 10.03 5.20
C MET A 69 -11.47 9.34 6.47
N ASP A 70 -12.23 9.46 7.57
CA ASP A 70 -11.87 8.85 8.85
C ASP A 70 -11.75 7.32 8.74
N LEU A 71 -12.75 6.68 8.12
CA LEU A 71 -12.76 5.23 7.91
C LEU A 71 -11.59 4.78 7.03
N THR A 72 -11.33 5.47 5.92
CA THR A 72 -10.26 5.09 4.99
C THR A 72 -8.89 5.17 5.67
N MET A 73 -8.62 6.23 6.44
CA MET A 73 -7.35 6.39 7.13
C MET A 73 -7.19 5.41 8.29
N PHE A 74 -8.27 5.11 9.01
CA PHE A 74 -8.28 4.07 10.05
C PHE A 74 -8.00 2.67 9.47
N GLU A 75 -8.68 2.30 8.38
CA GLU A 75 -8.43 1.03 7.68
C GLU A 75 -6.99 0.94 7.17
N THR A 76 -6.47 2.03 6.60
CA THR A 76 -5.09 2.08 6.09
C THR A 76 -4.06 1.92 7.22
N THR A 77 -4.30 2.53 8.39
CA THR A 77 -3.44 2.41 9.59
C THR A 77 -3.26 0.94 10.00
N LEU A 78 -4.30 0.13 9.82
CA LEU A 78 -4.35 -1.29 10.18
C LEU A 78 -4.09 -2.24 9.01
N ASN A 79 -3.78 -1.75 7.81
CA ASN A 79 -3.66 -2.59 6.61
C ASN A 79 -2.29 -3.30 6.51
N PHE A 80 -1.95 -4.15 7.48
CA PHE A 80 -0.70 -4.93 7.51
C PHE A 80 -0.94 -6.30 8.13
N ALA A 81 -0.03 -7.26 7.94
CA ALA A 81 0.03 -8.57 8.62
C ALA A 81 -1.34 -9.26 8.89
N PHE A 82 -1.77 -10.12 7.96
CA PHE A 82 -3.01 -10.89 8.11
C PHE A 82 -2.80 -12.41 8.13
N SER A 83 -1.55 -12.86 8.17
CA SER A 83 -1.20 -14.27 8.28
C SER A 83 -0.41 -14.50 9.55
N ASP A 84 -0.72 -15.56 10.27
CA ASP A 84 0.14 -16.07 11.32
C ASP A 84 1.49 -16.50 10.73
N PHE A 85 2.59 -15.98 11.28
CA PHE A 85 3.93 -16.15 10.69
C PHE A 85 4.48 -17.57 10.84
N ASP A 86 3.98 -18.35 11.80
CA ASP A 86 4.43 -19.72 12.05
C ASP A 86 3.63 -20.75 11.23
N SER A 87 2.30 -20.62 11.23
CA SER A 87 1.40 -21.57 10.58
C SER A 87 1.00 -21.18 9.15
N GLY A 88 1.21 -19.93 8.75
CA GLY A 88 0.71 -19.38 7.49
C GLY A 88 -0.81 -19.23 7.45
N THR A 89 -1.51 -19.45 8.58
CA THR A 89 -2.97 -19.34 8.64
C THR A 89 -3.39 -17.89 8.47
N LYS A 90 -4.24 -17.61 7.49
CA LYS A 90 -4.81 -16.27 7.31
C LYS A 90 -5.88 -15.99 8.35
N PHE A 91 -5.89 -14.76 8.87
CA PHE A 91 -7.00 -14.20 9.61
C PHE A 91 -8.24 -14.19 8.73
N ALA A 92 -9.35 -14.70 9.27
CA ALA A 92 -10.61 -14.79 8.57
C ALA A 92 -11.79 -14.80 9.54
N VAL A 93 -12.93 -14.28 9.05
CA VAL A 93 -14.22 -14.30 9.74
C VAL A 93 -15.27 -14.96 8.85
N VAL A 94 -16.24 -15.63 9.49
CA VAL A 94 -17.38 -16.24 8.80
C VAL A 94 -18.64 -15.44 9.13
N ARG A 95 -19.32 -14.91 8.12
CA ARG A 95 -20.60 -14.20 8.24
C ARG A 95 -21.56 -14.67 7.16
N ASN A 96 -22.78 -15.02 7.56
CA ASN A 96 -23.82 -15.52 6.65
C ASN A 96 -23.36 -16.68 5.72
N GLY A 97 -22.49 -17.55 6.23
CA GLY A 97 -21.93 -18.68 5.48
C GLY A 97 -20.83 -18.33 4.47
N ARG A 98 -20.43 -17.05 4.36
CA ARG A 98 -19.29 -16.60 3.56
C ARG A 98 -18.07 -16.38 4.45
N VAL A 99 -16.90 -16.80 3.96
CA VAL A 99 -15.60 -16.53 4.56
C VAL A 99 -15.07 -15.21 3.98
N TYR A 100 -14.60 -14.33 4.86
CA TYR A 100 -13.85 -13.13 4.51
C TYR A 100 -12.48 -13.26 5.15
N SER A 101 -11.42 -13.30 4.35
CA SER A 101 -10.04 -13.42 4.83
C SER A 101 -9.34 -12.07 4.78
N ASP A 102 -8.15 -12.01 5.39
CA ASP A 102 -7.21 -10.89 5.23
C ASP A 102 -7.82 -9.51 5.45
N THR A 103 -7.63 -8.58 4.51
CA THR A 103 -8.18 -7.23 4.60
C THR A 103 -9.70 -7.25 4.56
N GLU A 104 -10.33 -8.14 3.79
CA GLU A 104 -11.79 -8.24 3.77
C GLU A 104 -12.34 -8.61 5.15
N GLY A 105 -11.69 -9.54 5.85
CA GLY A 105 -12.06 -9.94 7.20
C GLY A 105 -11.92 -8.80 8.22
N MET A 106 -10.85 -8.01 8.11
CA MET A 106 -10.65 -6.82 8.93
C MET A 106 -11.75 -5.78 8.68
N VAL A 107 -12.07 -5.47 7.43
CA VAL A 107 -13.10 -4.49 7.05
C VAL A 107 -14.48 -4.90 7.59
N ILE A 108 -14.82 -6.20 7.54
CA ILE A 108 -16.06 -6.73 8.13
C ILE A 108 -16.10 -6.45 9.65
N CYS A 109 -15.01 -6.74 10.37
CA CYS A 109 -14.91 -6.47 11.81
C CYS A 109 -15.08 -4.98 12.15
N ILE A 110 -14.44 -4.10 11.36
CA ILE A 110 -14.52 -2.64 11.51
C ILE A 110 -15.97 -2.15 11.36
N GLN A 111 -16.67 -2.61 10.32
CA GLN A 111 -18.07 -2.24 10.09
C GLN A 111 -19.00 -2.74 11.19
N GLU A 112 -18.77 -3.95 11.71
CA GLU A 112 -19.53 -4.49 12.84
C GLU A 112 -19.27 -3.71 14.13
N ALA A 113 -18.04 -3.23 14.36
CA ALA A 113 -17.72 -2.37 15.48
C ALA A 113 -18.43 -1.00 15.36
N ILE A 114 -18.40 -0.37 14.18
CA ILE A 114 -19.13 0.90 13.92
C ILE A 114 -20.64 0.70 14.12
N THR A 115 -21.22 -0.38 13.56
CA THR A 115 -22.65 -0.70 13.70
C THR A 115 -23.06 -0.91 15.16
N ARG A 116 -22.16 -1.43 16.00
CA ARG A 116 -22.36 -1.59 17.45
C ARG A 116 -22.15 -0.29 18.23
N GLY A 117 -21.73 0.81 17.58
CA GLY A 117 -21.47 2.09 18.22
C GLY A 117 -20.13 2.18 18.93
N VAL A 118 -19.16 1.31 18.59
CA VAL A 118 -17.79 1.45 19.09
C VAL A 118 -17.15 2.66 18.40
N PRO A 119 -16.59 3.65 19.13
CA PRO A 119 -16.09 4.89 18.55
C PRO A 119 -14.69 4.73 17.93
N ILE A 120 -14.49 3.71 17.09
CA ILE A 120 -13.18 3.37 16.50
C ILE A 120 -12.59 4.43 15.57
N LEU A 121 -13.38 5.44 15.18
CA LEU A 121 -12.93 6.57 14.36
C LEU A 121 -12.66 7.84 15.18
N ASP A 122 -12.73 7.74 16.51
CA ASP A 122 -12.47 8.84 17.44
C ASP A 122 -11.05 8.74 18.01
N GLY A 123 -10.26 9.80 17.84
CA GLY A 123 -8.89 9.87 18.34
C GLY A 123 -8.76 9.70 19.85
N GLU A 124 -9.75 10.10 20.65
CA GLU A 124 -9.72 9.87 22.10
C GLU A 124 -9.82 8.38 22.45
N TYR A 125 -10.66 7.65 21.70
CA TYR A 125 -10.75 6.20 21.82
C TYR A 125 -9.47 5.53 21.33
N LEU A 126 -8.95 5.94 20.17
CA LEU A 126 -7.71 5.38 19.62
C LEU A 126 -6.51 5.58 20.55
N ALA A 127 -6.40 6.76 21.17
CA ALA A 127 -5.31 7.11 22.09
C ALA A 127 -5.25 6.22 23.35
N THR A 128 -6.33 5.50 23.65
CA THR A 128 -6.49 4.71 24.88
C THR A 128 -7.00 3.29 24.62
N VAL A 129 -7.06 2.84 23.36
CA VAL A 129 -7.54 1.51 23.03
C VAL A 129 -6.66 0.45 23.70
N GLU A 130 -7.28 -0.54 24.32
CA GLU A 130 -6.58 -1.64 24.97
C GLU A 130 -6.55 -2.88 24.08
N ARG A 131 -5.62 -3.79 24.36
CA ARG A 131 -5.52 -5.07 23.65
C ARG A 131 -6.84 -5.85 23.64
N SER A 132 -7.57 -5.86 24.76
CA SER A 132 -8.86 -6.55 24.87
C SER A 132 -9.96 -5.95 24.01
N ASP A 133 -9.89 -4.65 23.70
CA ASP A 133 -10.80 -4.03 22.75
C ASP A 133 -10.57 -4.60 21.35
N LEU A 134 -9.30 -4.67 20.92
CA LEU A 134 -8.95 -5.18 19.60
C LEU A 134 -9.19 -6.69 19.47
N GLU A 135 -8.99 -7.47 20.54
CA GLU A 135 -9.39 -8.89 20.58
C GLU A 135 -10.89 -9.06 20.32
N THR A 136 -11.71 -8.16 20.89
CA THR A 136 -13.16 -8.19 20.74
C THR A 136 -13.60 -7.73 19.35
N ILE A 137 -12.96 -6.69 18.81
CA ILE A 137 -13.26 -6.14 17.48
C ILE A 137 -12.85 -7.14 16.40
N PHE A 138 -11.64 -7.69 16.47
CA PHE A 138 -11.04 -8.59 15.47
C PHE A 138 -11.15 -10.06 15.85
N ALA A 139 -12.25 -10.48 16.47
CA ALA A 139 -12.49 -11.89 16.79
C ALA A 139 -12.72 -12.72 15.51
N GLY A 140 -11.73 -13.54 15.15
CA GLY A 140 -11.74 -14.41 13.96
C GLY A 140 -11.38 -15.86 14.25
N ASN A 141 -10.95 -16.59 13.21
CA ASN A 141 -10.46 -17.97 13.30
C ASN A 141 -9.12 -18.11 14.05
N ILE A 142 -8.31 -17.06 14.05
CA ILE A 142 -7.05 -16.91 14.79
C ILE A 142 -7.04 -15.53 15.45
N GLU A 143 -6.09 -15.31 16.37
CA GLU A 143 -5.79 -13.95 16.82
C GLU A 143 -5.32 -13.11 15.64
N MET A 144 -5.80 -11.86 15.55
CA MET A 144 -5.34 -10.93 14.53
C MET A 144 -3.81 -10.75 14.68
N PRO A 145 -3.01 -11.05 13.64
CA PRO A 145 -1.56 -10.96 13.75
C PRO A 145 -1.09 -9.56 14.14
N MET A 146 -0.03 -9.53 14.95
CA MET A 146 0.61 -8.32 15.47
C MET A 146 -0.36 -7.41 16.24
N LEU A 147 -1.20 -8.02 17.10
CA LEU A 147 -2.24 -7.30 17.84
C LEU A 147 -1.68 -6.25 18.80
N ASP A 148 -0.56 -6.54 19.46
CA ASP A 148 0.11 -5.61 20.37
C ASP A 148 0.65 -4.39 19.59
N GLU A 149 1.29 -4.62 18.44
CA GLU A 149 1.76 -3.54 17.58
C GLU A 149 0.59 -2.69 17.05
N ARG A 150 -0.58 -3.29 16.79
CA ARG A 150 -1.79 -2.52 16.41
C ARG A 150 -2.27 -1.61 17.53
N VAL A 151 -2.23 -2.05 18.79
CA VAL A 151 -2.58 -1.20 19.94
C VAL A 151 -1.64 -0.01 20.01
N GLU A 152 -0.33 -0.25 19.97
CA GLU A 152 0.70 0.80 20.03
C GLU A 152 0.50 1.83 18.90
N ILE A 153 0.33 1.35 17.67
CA ILE A 153 0.09 2.19 16.49
C ILE A 153 -1.17 3.05 16.65
N LEU A 154 -2.28 2.45 17.09
CA LEU A 154 -3.54 3.19 17.26
C LEU A 154 -3.43 4.22 18.39
N ASN A 155 -2.74 3.90 19.49
CA ASN A 155 -2.50 4.85 20.57
C ASN A 155 -1.67 6.06 20.10
N GLU A 156 -0.60 5.83 19.34
CA GLU A 156 0.22 6.90 18.77
C GLU A 156 -0.56 7.78 17.79
N VAL A 157 -1.30 7.15 16.87
CA VAL A 157 -2.17 7.85 15.91
C VAL A 157 -3.24 8.65 16.63
N GLY A 158 -3.93 8.05 17.61
CA GLY A 158 -4.97 8.71 18.39
C GLY A 158 -4.44 9.92 19.15
N ALA A 159 -3.29 9.79 19.81
CA ALA A 159 -2.65 10.90 20.52
C ALA A 159 -2.32 12.07 19.57
N ALA A 160 -1.74 11.77 18.40
CA ALA A 160 -1.45 12.75 17.37
C ALA A 160 -2.72 13.47 16.85
N LEU A 161 -3.81 12.73 16.65
CA LEU A 161 -5.09 13.28 16.20
C LEU A 161 -5.73 14.16 17.27
N VAL A 162 -5.72 13.76 18.54
CA VAL A 162 -6.26 14.57 19.64
C VAL A 162 -5.48 15.87 19.79
N GLU A 163 -4.15 15.81 19.73
CA GLU A 163 -3.29 16.98 19.90
C GLU A 163 -3.50 18.05 18.81
N ARG A 164 -3.66 17.63 17.55
CA ARG A 164 -3.58 18.54 16.39
C ARG A 164 -4.85 18.67 15.57
N TYR A 165 -5.74 17.68 15.66
CA TYR A 165 -6.86 17.50 14.71
C TYR A 165 -8.19 17.19 15.40
N ASP A 166 -8.33 17.54 16.68
CA ASP A 166 -9.55 17.33 17.50
C ASP A 166 -10.05 15.88 17.41
N GLY A 167 -9.10 14.94 17.38
CA GLY A 167 -9.36 13.52 17.35
C GLY A 167 -9.86 12.97 16.02
N ARG A 168 -9.70 13.68 14.88
CA ARG A 168 -10.29 13.25 13.59
C ARG A 168 -9.32 13.29 12.41
N PHE A 169 -9.30 12.22 11.62
CA PHE A 169 -8.46 12.13 10.42
C PHE A 169 -8.94 13.06 9.30
N HIS A 170 -10.24 13.24 9.11
CA HIS A 170 -10.78 14.16 8.09
C HIS A 170 -10.26 15.59 8.30
N ARG A 171 -10.02 16.01 9.55
CA ARG A 171 -9.40 17.31 9.83
C ARG A 171 -7.95 17.36 9.40
N PHE A 172 -7.17 16.30 9.64
CA PHE A 172 -5.81 16.18 9.08
C PHE A 172 -5.83 16.25 7.54
N VAL A 173 -6.70 15.46 6.89
CA VAL A 173 -6.81 15.40 5.43
C VAL A 173 -7.14 16.77 4.84
N MET A 174 -8.08 17.49 5.44
CA MET A 174 -8.53 18.81 4.98
C MET A 174 -7.58 19.96 5.34
N ASP A 175 -6.70 19.77 6.33
CA ASP A 175 -5.66 20.73 6.69
C ASP A 175 -4.41 20.63 5.78
N CYS A 176 -4.26 19.53 5.05
CA CYS A 176 -3.16 19.33 4.09
C CYS A 176 -3.47 19.93 2.71
N ALA A 177 -2.43 20.26 1.95
CA ALA A 177 -2.60 20.47 0.51
C ALA A 177 -3.00 19.13 -0.13
N PRO A 178 -3.99 19.10 -1.05
CA PRO A 178 -4.47 17.88 -1.71
C PRO A 178 -3.51 17.40 -2.80
N ALA A 179 -2.22 17.34 -2.49
CA ALA A 179 -1.13 16.89 -3.33
C ALA A 179 -0.15 16.08 -2.48
N MET A 180 0.48 15.05 -3.05
CA MET A 180 1.49 14.26 -2.34
C MET A 180 2.63 15.14 -1.86
N TYR A 181 3.08 16.06 -2.72
CA TYR A 181 4.22 16.93 -2.48
C TYR A 181 3.86 18.39 -2.76
N ALA A 182 3.86 19.23 -1.73
CA ALA A 182 3.59 20.66 -1.80
C ALA A 182 4.57 21.50 -0.97
N GLY A 183 5.84 21.07 -0.88
CA GLY A 183 6.89 21.83 -0.21
C GLY A 183 6.83 21.71 1.31
N GLY A 184 6.43 20.55 1.81
CA GLY A 184 6.21 20.26 3.23
C GLY A 184 4.73 20.24 3.62
N ASP A 185 3.86 20.87 2.84
CA ASP A 185 2.41 20.92 3.11
C ASP A 185 1.62 19.81 2.39
N GLY A 186 2.29 19.01 1.55
CA GLY A 186 1.67 17.92 0.83
C GLY A 186 1.16 16.86 1.79
N ILE A 187 0.01 16.26 1.49
CA ILE A 187 -0.62 15.28 2.38
C ILE A 187 0.27 14.07 2.65
N LEU A 188 1.09 13.61 1.68
CA LEU A 188 2.05 12.53 1.94
C LEU A 188 3.20 13.02 2.84
N GLU A 189 3.77 14.19 2.54
CA GLU A 189 4.87 14.80 3.32
C GLU A 189 4.48 14.95 4.79
N ARG A 190 3.28 15.47 5.05
CA ARG A 190 2.75 15.62 6.40
C ARG A 190 2.39 14.29 7.02
N LEU A 191 1.79 13.36 6.27
CA LEU A 191 1.40 12.05 6.81
C LEU A 191 2.60 11.29 7.38
N VAL A 192 3.72 11.21 6.63
CA VAL A 192 4.92 10.49 7.10
C VAL A 192 5.65 11.22 8.22
N THR A 193 5.57 12.55 8.27
CA THR A 193 6.21 13.35 9.33
C THR A 193 5.41 13.32 10.64
N GLU A 194 4.08 13.37 10.53
CA GLU A 194 3.20 13.55 11.67
C GLU A 194 2.73 12.23 12.28
N PHE A 195 2.76 11.14 11.51
CA PHE A 195 2.33 9.81 11.90
C PHE A 195 3.41 8.78 11.53
N PRO A 196 4.32 8.42 12.46
CA PRO A 196 5.46 7.52 12.19
C PRO A 196 5.07 6.19 11.55
N ARG A 197 3.84 5.73 11.79
CA ARG A 197 3.23 4.55 11.18
C ARG A 197 3.32 4.52 9.63
N PHE A 198 3.32 5.68 8.99
CA PHE A 198 3.39 5.83 7.54
C PHE A 198 4.80 6.14 7.02
N ASN A 199 5.76 6.37 7.91
CA ASN A 199 7.16 6.64 7.58
C ASN A 199 7.94 5.34 7.27
N ASP A 200 7.53 4.69 6.19
CA ASP A 200 8.14 3.47 5.66
C ASP A 200 9.43 3.81 4.89
N VAL A 201 10.53 3.87 5.64
CA VAL A 201 11.91 4.15 5.19
C VAL A 201 12.88 3.08 5.70
N SER A 202 13.93 2.81 4.92
CA SER A 202 15.02 1.89 5.26
C SER A 202 16.39 2.51 4.92
N ASP A 203 17.47 1.99 5.50
CA ASP A 203 18.86 2.33 5.13
C ASP A 203 19.46 1.19 4.30
N TYR A 204 19.94 1.50 3.10
CA TYR A 204 20.67 0.57 2.24
C TYR A 204 22.09 1.09 2.04
N HIS A 205 23.02 0.58 2.83
CA HIS A 205 24.44 0.95 2.78
C HIS A 205 24.70 2.47 2.88
N GLY A 206 23.90 3.19 3.68
CA GLY A 206 23.98 4.65 3.83
C GLY A 206 23.12 5.45 2.84
N HIS A 207 22.36 4.79 1.96
CA HIS A 207 21.31 5.41 1.17
C HIS A 207 19.96 5.28 1.89
N GLU A 208 19.28 6.39 2.12
CA GLU A 208 17.89 6.37 2.60
C GLU A 208 16.95 5.93 1.47
N VAL A 209 16.19 4.86 1.71
CA VAL A 209 15.21 4.30 0.79
C VAL A 209 13.81 4.68 1.27
N GLN A 210 13.09 5.48 0.50
CA GLN A 210 11.72 5.90 0.81
C GLN A 210 10.73 5.03 0.04
N ILE A 211 9.84 4.35 0.76
CA ILE A 211 8.83 3.46 0.15
C ILE A 211 7.42 4.00 0.40
N HIS A 212 7.13 4.41 1.64
CA HIS A 212 5.86 5.04 2.04
C HIS A 212 4.60 4.29 1.56
N LYS A 213 4.65 2.94 1.53
CA LYS A 213 3.62 2.09 0.88
C LYS A 213 2.21 2.42 1.38
N LEU A 214 2.02 2.41 2.70
CA LEU A 214 0.70 2.62 3.30
C LEU A 214 0.23 4.06 3.17
N GLY A 215 1.14 5.03 3.22
CA GLY A 215 0.79 6.43 2.97
C GLY A 215 0.24 6.60 1.56
N GLN A 216 0.94 6.07 0.55
CA GLN A 216 0.49 6.12 -0.83
C GLN A 216 -0.83 5.35 -1.05
N LEU A 217 -0.97 4.16 -0.45
CA LEU A 217 -2.20 3.38 -0.51
C LEU A 217 -3.39 4.13 0.07
N GLY A 218 -3.23 4.76 1.26
CA GLY A 218 -4.27 5.54 1.91
C GLY A 218 -4.74 6.71 1.04
N LEU A 219 -3.81 7.46 0.45
CA LEU A 219 -4.13 8.56 -0.45
C LEU A 219 -4.85 8.10 -1.72
N TRP A 220 -4.46 6.95 -2.27
CA TRP A 220 -5.14 6.34 -3.41
C TRP A 220 -6.57 5.94 -3.03
N MET A 221 -6.78 5.33 -1.87
CA MET A 221 -8.11 4.95 -1.39
C MET A 221 -8.99 6.17 -1.10
N LEU A 222 -8.45 7.24 -0.50
CA LEU A 222 -9.15 8.50 -0.30
C LEU A 222 -9.60 9.10 -1.62
N HIS A 223 -8.70 9.17 -2.62
CA HIS A 223 -9.05 9.70 -3.94
C HIS A 223 -10.17 8.87 -4.54
N ARG A 224 -10.05 7.54 -4.50
CA ARG A 224 -11.06 6.63 -5.05
C ARG A 224 -12.43 6.80 -4.38
N ALA A 225 -12.48 6.93 -3.07
CA ALA A 225 -13.72 7.08 -2.31
C ALA A 225 -14.42 8.43 -2.57
N LEU A 226 -13.66 9.51 -2.80
CA LEU A 226 -14.18 10.88 -2.69
C LEU A 226 -14.17 11.69 -4.00
N HIS A 227 -13.32 11.35 -4.98
CA HIS A 227 -13.17 12.19 -6.19
C HIS A 227 -14.48 12.32 -6.99
N GLY A 228 -15.28 11.25 -7.06
CA GLY A 228 -16.55 11.22 -7.78
C GLY A 228 -17.67 12.01 -7.10
N THR A 229 -17.56 12.26 -5.79
CA THR A 229 -18.51 13.11 -5.04
C THR A 229 -18.15 14.59 -5.13
N GLY A 230 -16.90 14.90 -5.47
CA GLY A 230 -16.35 16.25 -5.49
C GLY A 230 -15.91 16.77 -4.12
N ALA A 231 -15.99 15.96 -3.07
CA ALA A 231 -15.61 16.36 -1.71
C ALA A 231 -14.10 16.47 -1.51
N TRP A 232 -13.33 15.56 -2.12
CA TRP A 232 -11.87 15.57 -2.06
C TRP A 232 -11.28 14.80 -3.23
N LYS A 233 -10.13 15.25 -3.73
CA LYS A 233 -9.32 14.54 -4.72
C LYS A 233 -7.86 14.88 -4.51
N LEU A 234 -6.98 13.91 -4.76
CA LEU A 234 -5.56 14.16 -4.93
C LEU A 234 -5.27 14.76 -6.32
N ASP A 235 -4.58 15.89 -6.37
CA ASP A 235 -4.33 16.65 -7.61
C ASP A 235 -3.15 16.11 -8.44
N ASP A 236 -2.20 15.42 -7.80
CA ASP A 236 -0.96 14.94 -8.40
C ASP A 236 -0.83 13.41 -8.39
N LEU A 237 -1.93 12.70 -8.69
CA LEU A 237 -1.95 11.23 -8.83
C LEU A 237 -0.83 10.66 -9.71
N THR A 238 -0.37 11.43 -10.71
CA THR A 238 0.76 11.04 -11.57
C THR A 238 2.07 10.88 -10.83
N ASP A 239 2.21 11.42 -9.62
CA ASP A 239 3.41 11.34 -8.79
C ASP A 239 3.41 10.12 -7.84
N MET A 240 2.32 9.33 -7.81
CA MET A 240 2.23 8.07 -7.04
C MET A 240 3.06 6.96 -7.68
N THR A 241 3.53 6.05 -6.83
CA THR A 241 4.24 4.82 -7.25
C THR A 241 3.39 3.57 -7.00
N ALA A 242 3.98 2.40 -7.24
CA ALA A 242 3.40 1.14 -6.83
C ALA A 242 3.37 1.04 -5.29
N PHE A 243 2.49 0.19 -4.76
CA PHE A 243 2.38 -0.10 -3.35
C PHE A 243 3.24 -1.34 -3.07
N ALA A 244 4.55 -1.13 -2.88
CA ALA A 244 5.54 -2.22 -2.78
C ALA A 244 5.30 -3.12 -1.55
N ASP A 245 4.41 -4.10 -1.75
CA ASP A 245 4.01 -5.16 -0.85
C ASP A 245 4.67 -6.49 -1.24
N TYR A 246 4.08 -7.61 -0.81
CA TYR A 246 4.57 -8.95 -1.12
C TYR A 246 3.96 -9.60 -2.38
N ILE A 247 2.87 -9.06 -2.94
CA ILE A 247 2.17 -9.66 -4.10
C ILE A 247 2.66 -9.09 -5.42
N VAL A 248 2.82 -7.77 -5.53
CA VAL A 248 3.29 -7.15 -6.79
C VAL A 248 4.66 -7.71 -7.24
N PRO A 249 5.65 -7.91 -6.35
CA PRO A 249 6.91 -8.55 -6.75
C PRO A 249 6.73 -9.97 -7.30
N VAL A 250 5.76 -10.74 -6.80
CA VAL A 250 5.46 -12.08 -7.34
C VAL A 250 4.98 -11.99 -8.79
N GLY A 251 4.04 -11.06 -9.07
CA GLY A 251 3.55 -10.84 -10.42
C GLY A 251 4.66 -10.41 -11.38
N LEU A 252 5.51 -9.47 -10.96
CA LEU A 252 6.65 -9.03 -11.75
C LEU A 252 7.68 -10.15 -11.96
N ASN A 253 7.93 -11.00 -10.97
CA ASN A 253 8.80 -12.17 -11.11
C ASN A 253 8.24 -13.21 -12.09
N LEU A 254 6.94 -13.51 -12.02
CA LEU A 254 6.28 -14.43 -12.96
C LEU A 254 6.26 -13.90 -14.40
N MET A 255 6.29 -12.58 -14.57
CA MET A 255 6.44 -11.93 -15.88
C MET A 255 7.90 -11.90 -16.38
N GLY A 256 8.86 -12.37 -15.58
CA GLY A 256 10.29 -12.28 -15.86
C GLY A 256 10.86 -10.87 -15.73
N ILE A 257 10.07 -9.90 -15.23
CA ILE A 257 10.53 -8.53 -15.01
C ILE A 257 11.47 -8.46 -13.82
N LEU A 258 11.16 -9.17 -12.72
CA LEU A 258 12.07 -9.32 -11.59
C LEU A 258 12.76 -10.69 -11.64
N GLU A 259 14.08 -10.67 -11.51
CA GLU A 259 14.92 -11.85 -11.40
C GLU A 259 15.56 -11.86 -10.02
N TYR A 260 15.52 -13.00 -9.33
CA TYR A 260 16.16 -13.21 -8.04
C TYR A 260 17.39 -14.10 -8.21
N THR A 261 18.39 -13.90 -7.36
CA THR A 261 19.47 -14.90 -7.18
C THR A 261 18.89 -16.25 -6.75
N ASP A 262 19.58 -17.34 -7.08
CA ASP A 262 19.15 -18.71 -6.71
C ASP A 262 18.97 -18.86 -5.19
N ASP A 263 19.81 -18.19 -4.39
CA ASP A 263 19.72 -18.17 -2.93
C ASP A 263 18.41 -17.50 -2.45
N LEU A 264 18.15 -16.27 -2.91
CA LEU A 264 16.93 -15.54 -2.54
C LEU A 264 15.67 -16.28 -3.00
N ALA A 265 15.68 -16.80 -4.23
CA ALA A 265 14.57 -17.60 -4.76
C ALA A 265 14.34 -18.86 -3.91
N GLY A 266 15.40 -19.58 -3.52
CA GLY A 266 15.33 -20.75 -2.67
C GLY A 266 14.74 -20.47 -1.30
N ARG A 267 15.13 -19.35 -0.67
CA ARG A 267 14.59 -18.90 0.62
C ARG A 267 13.09 -18.57 0.53
N ILE A 268 12.69 -17.83 -0.51
CA ILE A 268 11.27 -17.50 -0.76
C ILE A 268 10.44 -18.77 -0.99
N ASP A 269 10.91 -19.66 -1.87
CA ASP A 269 10.21 -20.91 -2.18
C ASP A 269 10.17 -21.88 -0.97
N GLY A 270 11.17 -21.80 -0.09
CA GLY A 270 11.22 -22.52 1.18
C GLY A 270 10.34 -21.94 2.29
N GLY A 271 9.74 -20.76 2.08
CA GLY A 271 8.96 -20.06 3.11
C GLY A 271 9.83 -19.54 4.26
N GLU A 272 11.10 -19.26 4.00
CA GLU A 272 11.99 -18.68 4.99
C GLU A 272 11.69 -17.21 5.21
N MET A 273 11.78 -16.76 6.47
CA MET A 273 11.64 -15.35 6.81
C MET A 273 12.79 -14.55 6.19
N ILE A 274 12.44 -13.47 5.51
CA ILE A 274 13.35 -12.41 5.09
C ILE A 274 13.20 -11.29 6.12
N GLU A 275 14.31 -10.90 6.73
CA GLU A 275 14.31 -9.90 7.79
C GLU A 275 13.99 -8.51 7.20
N ARG A 276 13.16 -7.74 7.91
CA ARG A 276 12.88 -6.34 7.57
C ARG A 276 14.20 -5.57 7.56
N ASP A 277 14.38 -4.68 6.59
CA ASP A 277 15.60 -3.89 6.38
C ASP A 277 16.85 -4.73 6.05
N SER A 278 16.69 -6.01 5.68
CA SER A 278 17.79 -6.75 5.03
C SER A 278 17.94 -6.32 3.58
N ASP A 279 19.15 -6.42 3.03
CA ASP A 279 19.43 -6.09 1.63
C ASP A 279 18.43 -6.76 0.67
N ALA A 280 18.16 -8.07 0.87
CA ALA A 280 17.19 -8.80 0.06
C ALA A 280 15.76 -8.23 0.13
N GLU A 281 15.30 -7.83 1.30
CA GLU A 281 13.96 -7.26 1.48
C GLU A 281 13.85 -5.87 0.84
N ILE A 282 14.84 -5.02 1.10
CA ILE A 282 14.91 -3.66 0.55
C ILE A 282 15.00 -3.73 -0.98
N GLU A 283 15.86 -4.59 -1.54
CA GLU A 283 16.01 -4.76 -2.98
C GLU A 283 14.72 -5.24 -3.64
N ILE A 284 13.97 -6.18 -3.05
CA ILE A 284 12.68 -6.63 -3.61
C ILE A 284 11.72 -5.43 -3.72
N ARG A 285 11.61 -4.61 -2.68
CA ARG A 285 10.68 -3.47 -2.66
C ARG A 285 11.14 -2.34 -3.58
N ALA A 286 12.43 -2.00 -3.56
CA ALA A 286 13.04 -1.00 -4.44
C ALA A 286 12.86 -1.37 -5.92
N HIS A 287 13.16 -2.62 -6.28
CA HIS A 287 12.97 -3.11 -7.64
C HIS A 287 11.49 -3.18 -8.04
N THR A 288 10.57 -3.42 -7.11
CA THR A 288 9.12 -3.38 -7.39
C THR A 288 8.67 -1.97 -7.78
N LEU A 289 9.11 -0.94 -7.04
CA LEU A 289 8.83 0.46 -7.36
C LEU A 289 9.42 0.83 -8.74
N TYR A 290 10.70 0.52 -8.93
CA TYR A 290 11.43 0.83 -10.16
C TYR A 290 10.86 0.11 -11.39
N ALA A 291 10.63 -1.20 -11.29
CA ALA A 291 10.12 -2.01 -12.39
C ALA A 291 8.71 -1.59 -12.82
N THR A 292 7.83 -1.25 -11.86
CA THR A 292 6.48 -0.80 -12.20
C THR A 292 6.51 0.57 -12.87
N ALA A 293 7.41 1.47 -12.45
CA ALA A 293 7.61 2.76 -13.14
C ALA A 293 8.15 2.57 -14.57
N LEU A 294 9.14 1.68 -14.78
CA LEU A 294 9.62 1.34 -16.13
C LEU A 294 8.53 0.71 -17.01
N LEU A 295 7.75 -0.21 -16.46
CA LEU A 295 6.64 -0.82 -17.15
C LEU A 295 5.59 0.23 -17.53
N THR A 296 5.30 1.17 -16.64
CA THR A 296 4.39 2.30 -16.91
C THR A 296 4.87 3.12 -18.10
N ASP A 297 6.14 3.53 -18.13
CA ASP A 297 6.73 4.24 -19.27
C ASP A 297 6.59 3.43 -20.58
N ALA A 298 6.92 2.13 -20.54
CA ALA A 298 6.89 1.27 -21.71
C ALA A 298 5.47 1.06 -22.25
N LEU A 299 4.48 0.90 -21.37
CA LEU A 299 3.06 0.81 -21.75
C LEU A 299 2.58 2.14 -22.36
N ASN A 300 2.92 3.25 -21.70
CA ASN A 300 2.49 4.59 -22.11
C ASN A 300 3.14 5.06 -23.41
N ALA A 301 4.31 4.53 -23.77
CA ALA A 301 4.92 4.74 -25.09
C ALA A 301 4.12 4.11 -26.24
N ILE A 302 3.31 3.08 -25.97
CA ILE A 302 2.47 2.38 -26.95
C ILE A 302 1.03 2.92 -26.93
N ARG A 303 0.52 3.24 -25.73
CA ARG A 303 -0.87 3.68 -25.53
C ARG A 303 -1.10 5.10 -26.07
N PRO A 304 -2.31 5.40 -26.58
CA PRO A 304 -2.64 6.77 -26.99
C PRO A 304 -2.69 7.71 -25.77
N SER A 305 -2.58 9.02 -26.03
CA SER A 305 -2.47 10.05 -24.98
C SER A 305 -3.69 10.15 -24.06
N ASP A 306 -4.88 9.76 -24.55
CA ASP A 306 -6.14 9.74 -23.82
C ASP A 306 -6.36 8.46 -23.00
N ARG A 307 -5.41 7.52 -23.06
CA ARG A 307 -5.47 6.23 -22.33
C ARG A 307 -4.19 5.93 -21.57
N GLN A 308 -3.40 6.95 -21.27
CA GLN A 308 -2.19 6.81 -20.45
C GLN A 308 -2.57 6.27 -19.07
N LEU A 309 -1.73 5.40 -18.54
CA LEU A 309 -1.91 4.74 -17.25
C LEU A 309 -1.09 5.43 -16.17
N LEU A 310 -1.60 5.37 -14.95
CA LEU A 310 -0.89 5.70 -13.72
C LEU A 310 -0.23 4.44 -13.14
N ILE A 311 0.89 4.61 -12.41
CA ILE A 311 1.58 3.48 -11.77
C ILE A 311 0.63 2.68 -10.85
N PRO A 312 -0.23 3.29 -10.01
CA PRO A 312 -1.21 2.56 -9.18
C PRO A 312 -2.22 1.70 -9.97
N GLU A 313 -2.52 2.04 -11.23
CA GLU A 313 -3.42 1.23 -12.05
C GLU A 313 -2.74 -0.06 -12.52
N ILE A 314 -1.43 0.01 -12.81
CA ILE A 314 -0.61 -1.13 -13.19
C ILE A 314 -0.34 -2.02 -11.96
N ASP A 315 -0.02 -1.40 -10.83
CA ASP A 315 0.06 -2.07 -9.52
C ASP A 315 -1.21 -2.89 -9.25
N TYR A 316 -2.38 -2.24 -9.28
CA TYR A 316 -3.66 -2.92 -9.04
C TYR A 316 -3.91 -4.05 -10.05
N ARG A 317 -3.59 -3.85 -11.33
CA ARG A 317 -3.72 -4.89 -12.36
C ARG A 317 -2.84 -6.11 -12.06
N ILE A 318 -1.61 -5.91 -11.60
CA ILE A 318 -0.72 -7.00 -11.21
C ILE A 318 -1.27 -7.67 -9.95
N TRP A 319 -1.51 -6.88 -8.90
CA TRP A 319 -2.02 -7.36 -7.61
C TRP A 319 -3.30 -8.19 -7.77
N LYS A 320 -4.31 -7.66 -8.48
CA LYS A 320 -5.59 -8.35 -8.68
C LYS A 320 -5.42 -9.71 -9.36
N THR A 321 -4.48 -9.84 -10.30
CA THR A 321 -4.24 -11.11 -11.00
C THR A 321 -3.53 -12.14 -10.13
N TYR A 322 -2.66 -11.71 -9.22
CA TYR A 322 -1.79 -12.63 -8.46
C TYR A 322 -2.07 -12.70 -6.95
N HIS A 323 -2.99 -11.91 -6.38
CA HIS A 323 -3.29 -11.94 -4.93
C HIS A 323 -3.78 -13.32 -4.41
N ALA A 324 -4.34 -14.14 -5.30
CA ALA A 324 -4.77 -15.51 -5.01
C ALA A 324 -3.83 -16.59 -5.58
N THR A 325 -2.60 -16.21 -5.97
CA THR A 325 -1.60 -17.14 -6.50
C THR A 325 -1.13 -18.15 -5.43
N PHE A 326 -0.69 -19.32 -5.88
CA PHE A 326 -0.02 -20.31 -5.03
C PHE A 326 1.51 -20.18 -5.07
N LYS A 327 2.05 -19.29 -5.91
CA LYS A 327 3.49 -19.00 -5.95
C LYS A 327 3.89 -18.36 -4.60
N PRO A 328 4.89 -18.89 -3.88
CA PRO A 328 5.36 -18.27 -2.65
C PRO A 328 5.83 -16.83 -2.89
N HIS A 329 5.58 -15.98 -1.91
CA HIS A 329 6.10 -14.62 -1.83
C HIS A 329 7.11 -14.53 -0.68
N HIS A 330 7.91 -13.48 -0.68
CA HIS A 330 8.78 -13.22 0.47
C HIS A 330 7.93 -13.02 1.74
N LEU A 331 8.40 -13.59 2.85
CA LEU A 331 7.77 -13.43 4.15
C LEU A 331 8.63 -12.47 4.96
N THR A 332 8.05 -11.34 5.35
CA THR A 332 8.71 -10.37 6.23
C THR A 332 7.77 -10.04 7.36
N ARG A 333 8.22 -10.20 8.61
CA ARG A 333 7.47 -9.74 9.78
C ARG A 333 7.68 -8.23 9.92
N THR A 334 6.67 -7.45 9.52
CA THR A 334 6.75 -5.99 9.51
C THR A 334 5.37 -5.37 9.64
N VAL A 335 5.32 -4.19 10.24
CA VAL A 335 4.13 -3.33 10.23
C VAL A 335 4.01 -2.55 8.93
N MET A 336 5.05 -2.41 8.11
CA MET A 336 5.04 -1.49 6.96
C MET A 336 4.43 -2.05 5.67
N TYR A 337 4.04 -3.33 5.65
CA TYR A 337 3.46 -4.00 4.49
C TYR A 337 1.96 -3.85 4.37
#